data_AF-A0A820ARA4-F1
#
_entry.id   AF-A0A820ARA4-F1
#
_cell.length_a   1.000
_cell.length_b   1.000
_cell.length_c   1.000
_cell.angle_alpha   90.00
_cell.angle_beta   90.00
_cell.angle_gamma   90.00
#
_symmetry.space_group_name_H-M   'P 1'
#
loop_
_entity.id
_entity.type
_entity.pdbx_description
1 polymer ?
#
loop_
_entity_poly.entity_id
_entity_poly.type
_entity_poly.pdbx_seq_one_letter_code
_entity_poly.pdbx_strand_id
1 'polypeptide(L)'
;MASSMNPTSSNDNLETYSIFWLDASVNNEENIKAQKKLRRIINQLRTFVDPEDFLDRVRFIQQGDLTILIVSGQMGRIVVPEMQKLAQ
;
A
#
# COMPACT_ATOMS: atom_id res chain seq x y z
N MET A 1 -15.83 45.27 15.44
CA MET A 1 -16.11 44.27 14.40
C MET A 1 -15.01 43.23 14.47
N ALA A 2 -15.27 42.09 15.10
CA ALA A 2 -14.31 41.00 15.22
C ALA A 2 -14.52 40.05 14.03
N SER A 3 -13.56 40.01 13.12
CA SER A 3 -13.56 39.03 12.02
C SER A 3 -13.31 37.65 12.62
N SER A 4 -14.30 36.76 12.55
CA SER A 4 -14.15 35.37 12.94
C SER A 4 -13.20 34.67 11.96
N MET A 5 -12.04 34.29 12.46
CA MET A 5 -11.11 33.37 11.80
C MET A 5 -11.82 32.01 11.69
N ASN A 6 -12.30 31.66 10.50
CA ASN A 6 -12.72 30.28 10.24
C ASN A 6 -11.47 29.39 10.31
N PRO A 7 -11.42 28.36 11.16
CA PRO A 7 -10.41 27.33 11.00
C PRO A 7 -10.74 26.62 9.68
N THR A 8 -9.94 26.84 8.65
CA THR A 8 -9.87 25.91 7.52
C THR A 8 -9.37 24.58 8.07
N SER A 9 -10.30 23.78 8.58
CA SER A 9 -10.10 22.35 8.81
C SER A 9 -10.07 21.66 7.46
N SER A 10 -9.05 21.93 6.66
CA SER A 10 -8.62 21.02 5.61
C SER A 10 -7.81 19.91 6.30
N ASN A 11 -8.51 19.11 7.12
CA ASN A 11 -7.98 17.92 7.77
C ASN A 11 -8.39 16.64 7.02
N ASP A 12 -8.87 16.81 5.80
CA ASP A 12 -9.16 15.73 4.88
C ASP A 12 -7.84 15.28 4.24
N ASN A 13 -6.98 14.62 5.03
CA ASN A 13 -5.99 13.70 4.48
C ASN A 13 -6.76 12.53 3.85
N LEU A 14 -7.37 12.79 2.68
CA LEU A 14 -8.00 11.84 1.78
C LEU A 14 -6.95 11.01 1.01
N GLU A 15 -5.69 11.02 1.45
CA GLU A 15 -4.65 10.18 0.88
C GLU A 15 -5.07 8.72 1.06
N THR A 16 -5.41 8.09 -0.06
CA THR A 16 -5.84 6.70 -0.07
C THR A 16 -4.58 5.84 -0.05
N TYR A 17 -4.20 5.39 1.13
CA TYR A 17 -3.05 4.49 1.27
C TYR A 17 -3.39 3.09 0.77
N SER A 18 -2.56 2.59 -0.15
CA SER A 18 -2.60 1.21 -0.62
C SER A 18 -1.43 0.43 -0.04
N ILE A 19 -1.71 -0.64 0.69
CA ILE A 19 -0.70 -1.62 1.11
C ILE A 19 -0.76 -2.82 0.17
N PHE A 20 0.39 -3.17 -0.40
CA PHE A 20 0.61 -4.43 -1.09
C PHE A 20 1.57 -5.28 -0.25
N TRP A 21 1.11 -6.44 0.19
CA TRP A 21 1.91 -7.38 0.99
C TRP A 21 2.24 -8.61 0.15
N LEU A 22 3.52 -8.75 -0.19
CA LEU A 22 4.07 -9.82 -0.99
C LEU A 22 4.94 -10.73 -0.11
N ASP A 23 4.39 -11.87 0.25
CA ASP A 23 5.08 -12.85 1.10
C ASP A 23 4.55 -14.26 0.77
N ALA A 24 5.44 -15.23 0.60
CA ALA A 24 5.05 -16.62 0.31
C ALA A 24 4.17 -17.25 1.42
N SER A 25 4.30 -16.75 2.64
CA SER A 25 3.55 -17.16 3.83
C SER A 25 2.44 -16.17 4.21
N VAL A 26 2.06 -15.23 3.33
CA VAL A 26 1.08 -14.18 3.64
C VAL A 26 -0.26 -14.73 4.14
N ASN A 27 -0.60 -15.97 3.78
CA ASN A 27 -1.83 -16.67 4.16
C ASN A 27 -1.69 -17.54 5.41
N ASN A 28 -0.57 -17.47 6.15
CA ASN A 28 -0.47 -18.16 7.44
C ASN A 28 -1.35 -17.47 8.51
N GLU A 29 -1.60 -18.16 9.63
CA GLU A 29 -2.56 -17.69 10.63
C GLU A 29 -2.18 -16.35 11.27
N GLU A 30 -0.90 -16.15 11.57
CA GLU A 30 -0.38 -14.92 12.19
C GLU A 30 -0.46 -13.72 11.23
N ASN A 31 -0.09 -13.92 9.97
CA ASN A 31 -0.18 -12.90 8.93
C ASN A 31 -1.64 -12.55 8.64
N ILE A 32 -2.56 -13.51 8.64
CA ILE A 32 -4.00 -13.22 8.52
C ILE A 32 -4.49 -12.35 9.69
N LYS A 33 -4.04 -12.62 10.92
CA LYS A 33 -4.36 -11.77 12.09
C LYS A 33 -3.79 -10.36 11.92
N ALA A 34 -2.58 -10.21 11.39
CA ALA A 34 -1.97 -8.92 11.09
C ALA A 34 -2.73 -8.17 9.97
N GLN A 35 -3.10 -8.85 8.88
CA GLN A 35 -3.92 -8.28 7.81
C GLN A 35 -5.25 -7.73 8.34
N LYS A 36 -5.92 -8.47 9.24
CA LYS A 36 -7.18 -8.01 9.87
C LYS A 36 -6.98 -6.71 10.66
N LYS A 37 -5.84 -6.56 11.35
CA LYS A 37 -5.52 -5.30 12.07
C LYS A 37 -5.24 -4.16 11.10
N LEU A 38 -4.46 -4.42 10.04
CA LEU A 38 -4.13 -3.41 9.03
C LEU A 38 -5.37 -2.89 8.30
N ARG A 39 -6.31 -3.77 7.92
CA ARG A 39 -7.58 -3.38 7.27
C ARG A 39 -8.48 -2.47 8.12
N ARG A 40 -8.22 -2.34 9.43
CA ARG A 40 -8.96 -1.39 10.29
C ARG A 40 -8.43 0.04 10.19
N ILE A 41 -7.22 0.20 9.64
CA ILE A 41 -6.47 1.46 9.63
C ILE A 41 -6.32 1.99 8.20
N ILE A 42 -6.27 1.09 7.21
CA ILE A 42 -6.03 1.44 5.80
C ILE A 42 -7.18 1.03 4.89
N ASN A 43 -7.39 1.83 3.84
CA ASN A 43 -8.51 1.67 2.92
C ASN A 43 -8.30 0.53 1.91
N GLN A 44 -7.06 0.26 1.49
CA GLN A 44 -6.77 -0.76 0.49
C GLN A 44 -5.61 -1.67 0.92
N LEU A 45 -5.92 -2.92 1.26
CA LEU A 45 -4.94 -3.98 1.49
C LEU A 45 -5.09 -5.08 0.43
N ARG A 46 -4.02 -5.32 -0.33
CA ARG A 46 -3.90 -6.42 -1.30
C ARG A 46 -2.72 -7.31 -0.94
N THR A 47 -2.87 -8.60 -1.12
CA THR A 47 -1.85 -9.61 -0.82
C THR A 47 -1.50 -10.39 -2.07
N PHE A 48 -0.23 -10.73 -2.25
CA PHE A 48 0.25 -11.49 -3.39
C PHE A 48 1.20 -12.57 -2.90
N VAL A 49 1.07 -13.75 -3.49
CA VAL A 49 1.97 -14.89 -3.27
C VAL A 49 2.89 -15.13 -4.46
N ASP A 50 2.55 -14.57 -5.63
CA ASP A 50 3.32 -14.59 -6.87
C ASP A 50 3.79 -13.15 -7.18
N PRO A 51 5.10 -12.93 -7.46
CA PRO A 51 5.59 -11.61 -7.75
C PRO A 51 5.10 -11.07 -9.10
N GLU A 52 4.84 -11.93 -10.09
CA GLU A 52 4.39 -11.52 -11.43
C GLU A 52 2.96 -10.95 -11.37
N ASP A 53 2.07 -11.57 -10.58
CA ASP A 53 0.71 -11.06 -10.35
C ASP A 53 0.72 -9.62 -9.77
N PHE A 54 1.69 -9.34 -8.91
CA PHE A 54 1.89 -7.99 -8.39
C PHE A 54 2.42 -7.05 -9.46
N LEU A 55 3.43 -7.47 -10.25
CA LEU A 55 4.05 -6.66 -11.28
C LEU A 55 3.07 -6.28 -12.41
N ASP A 56 2.12 -7.14 -12.73
CA ASP A 56 1.04 -6.79 -13.64
C ASP A 56 0.08 -5.78 -13.01
N ARG A 57 -0.22 -5.92 -11.71
CA ARG A 57 -1.14 -5.01 -11.02
C ARG A 57 -0.56 -3.62 -10.81
N VAL A 58 0.72 -3.52 -10.47
CA VAL A 58 1.36 -2.25 -10.09
C VAL A 58 1.44 -1.25 -11.25
N ARG A 59 1.46 -1.73 -12.50
CA ARG A 59 1.40 -0.89 -13.71
C ARG A 59 0.13 -0.04 -13.81
N PHE A 60 -0.92 -0.40 -13.08
CA PHE A 60 -2.20 0.31 -13.06
C PHE A 60 -2.36 1.23 -11.83
N ILE A 61 -1.35 1.37 -10.98
CA ILE A 61 -1.39 2.31 -9.86
C ILE A 61 -1.32 3.74 -10.41
N GLN A 62 -2.22 4.61 -9.94
CA GLN A 62 -2.31 5.99 -10.42
C GLN A 62 -1.21 6.86 -9.78
N GLN A 63 -0.69 7.83 -10.55
CA GLN A 63 0.22 8.83 -10.00
C GLN A 63 -0.48 9.64 -8.90
N GLY A 64 0.12 9.67 -7.71
CA GLY A 64 -0.42 10.36 -6.54
C GLY A 64 -0.92 9.43 -5.42
N ASP A 65 -1.07 8.12 -5.68
CA ASP A 65 -1.41 7.15 -4.64
C ASP A 65 -0.19 6.79 -3.80
N LEU A 66 -0.21 7.10 -2.49
CA LEU A 66 0.84 6.65 -1.59
C LEU A 66 0.72 5.14 -1.38
N THR A 67 1.72 4.42 -1.91
CA THR A 67 1.78 2.96 -1.88
C THR A 67 2.84 2.48 -0.89
N ILE A 68 2.45 1.60 0.03
CA ILE A 68 3.34 0.94 0.99
C ILE A 68 3.52 -0.52 0.56
N LEU A 69 4.77 -0.94 0.42
CA LEU A 69 5.14 -2.30 0.05
C LEU A 69 5.66 -3.07 1.26
N ILE A 70 5.03 -4.20 1.60
CA ILE A 70 5.55 -5.15 2.59
C ILE A 70 6.05 -6.37 1.81
N VAL A 71 7.36 -6.54 1.73
CA VAL A 71 8.00 -7.63 0.97
C VAL A 71 8.94 -8.43 1.87
N SER A 72 9.05 -9.73 1.61
CA SER A 72 10.01 -10.59 2.30
C SER A 72 10.84 -11.44 1.34
N GLY A 73 12.05 -11.80 1.80
CA GLY A 73 12.90 -12.83 1.20
C GLY A 73 13.12 -12.65 -0.31
N GLN A 74 12.76 -13.69 -1.06
CA GLN A 74 12.95 -13.76 -2.51
C GLN A 74 12.03 -12.80 -3.28
N MET A 75 10.81 -12.55 -2.79
CA MET A 75 9.86 -11.67 -3.48
C MET A 75 10.40 -10.24 -3.57
N GLY A 76 11.00 -9.73 -2.49
CA GLY A 76 11.63 -8.41 -2.49
C GLY A 76 12.77 -8.28 -3.51
N ARG A 77 13.56 -9.34 -3.72
CA ARG A 77 14.67 -9.32 -4.70
C ARG A 77 14.21 -9.26 -6.14
N ILE A 78 13.00 -9.76 -6.43
CA ILE A 78 12.40 -9.72 -7.76
C ILE A 78 11.68 -8.39 -7.96
N VAL A 79 10.84 -8.00 -7.01
CA VAL A 79 9.89 -6.90 -7.18
C VAL A 79 10.56 -5.53 -7.05
N VAL A 80 11.52 -5.35 -6.14
CA VAL A 80 12.15 -4.03 -5.92
C VAL A 80 12.89 -3.52 -7.16
N PRO A 81 13.74 -4.32 -7.85
CA PRO A 81 14.39 -3.87 -9.08
C PRO A 81 13.41 -3.53 -10.21
N GLU A 82 12.35 -4.32 -10.40
CA GLU A 82 11.35 -4.06 -11.44
C GLU A 82 10.55 -2.78 -11.15
N MET A 83 10.21 -2.53 -9.88
CA MET A 83 9.57 -1.29 -9.46
C MET A 83 10.44 -0.06 -9.73
N GLN A 84 11.76 -0.17 -9.56
CA GLN A 84 12.68 0.94 -9.87
C GLN A 84 12.70 1.25 -11.37
N LYS A 85 12.57 0.25 -12.25
CA LYS A 85 12.45 0.46 -13.70
C LYS A 85 11.14 1.13 -14.08
N LEU A 86 10.04 0.82 -13.38
CA LEU A 86 8.73 1.44 -13.61
C LEU A 86 8.66 2.90 -13.14
N ALA A 87 9.52 3.30 -12.19
CA ALA A 87 9.59 4.66 -11.67
C ALA A 87 10.47 5.60 -12.51
N GLN A 88 11.15 5.08 -13.54
CA GLN A 88 11.95 5.85 -14.51
C GLN A 88 11.12 6.25 -15.73
#